data_AF-A0A6M2BWH9-F1
#
_entry.id   AF-A0A6M2BWH9-F1
#
_cell.length_a   1.000
_cell.length_b   1.000
_cell.length_c   1.000
_cell.angle_alpha   90.00
_cell.angle_beta   90.00
_cell.angle_gamma   90.00
#
_symmetry.space_group_name_H-M   'P 1'
#
loop_
_entity.id
_entity.type
_entity.pdbx_description
1 polymer ?
#
loop_
_entity_poly.entity_id
_entity_poly.type
_entity_poly.pdbx_seq_one_letter_code
_entity_poly.pdbx_strand_id
1 'polypeptide(L)'
;MSFSIRFAASTRLLFALPLLAGAVLLTGCEAKLGADLGVSQPAATIKAVTLAIPYVDFEDSDGAIHSFDTERGDAFDTLQHYSDSDSSNDADTYKLFSDNSAKGNYVSVRPRFDVSNASITDSSGAQYPLSLAAQPDYQSYALDIGNNDSANLVLTLELPFSLINQVSSSGSYELQPVIRVARVDTAGTIAGTIATGLVQASGCRNGRTAGTGVAAYLYTGSGVTPSDYFRTDTVINVKQPVAAAFVHYSASDDAYDFEIDNLAPDTYTIAWTCQADAEQPDVDDGLTFQDSETVTVSASTTSTVTFSN
;
A
#
# COMPACT_ATOMS: atom_id res chain seq x y z
N MET A 1 54.83 -90.55 -8.66
CA MET A 1 55.52 -90.55 -7.35
C MET A 1 55.01 -89.38 -6.53
N SER A 2 54.65 -89.66 -5.28
CA SER A 2 54.37 -88.77 -4.13
C SER A 2 53.20 -87.77 -4.16
N PHE A 3 52.09 -88.26 -3.59
CA PHE A 3 51.29 -87.68 -2.48
C PHE A 3 51.65 -86.29 -1.92
N SER A 4 50.64 -85.42 -1.77
CA SER A 4 50.06 -85.13 -0.44
C SER A 4 48.76 -84.32 -0.50
N ILE A 5 47.82 -84.76 0.35
CA ILE A 5 46.47 -84.26 0.61
C ILE A 5 46.55 -83.19 1.71
N ARG A 6 45.73 -82.12 1.65
CA ARG A 6 45.01 -81.57 2.82
C ARG A 6 43.64 -81.00 2.42
N PHE A 7 42.66 -81.37 3.23
CA PHE A 7 41.24 -81.00 3.18
C PHE A 7 40.93 -79.84 4.16
N ALA A 8 39.74 -79.24 3.95
CA ALA A 8 38.92 -78.41 4.85
C ALA A 8 39.28 -76.90 4.93
N ALA A 9 38.34 -75.94 4.98
CA ALA A 9 36.92 -75.97 5.32
C ALA A 9 36.14 -74.77 4.71
N SER A 10 34.83 -74.98 4.49
CA SER A 10 33.67 -74.07 4.65
C SER A 10 33.91 -72.57 4.86
N THR A 11 33.12 -71.70 4.21
CA THR A 11 32.08 -70.85 4.85
C THR A 11 31.49 -69.76 3.91
N ARG A 12 30.16 -69.88 3.69
CA ARG A 12 29.10 -68.88 3.45
C ARG A 12 29.15 -67.89 2.27
N LEU A 13 28.08 -68.00 1.44
CA LEU A 13 27.44 -66.92 0.68
C LEU A 13 27.19 -65.69 1.56
N LEU A 14 27.45 -64.50 1.01
CA LEU A 14 26.74 -63.27 1.37
C LEU A 14 26.50 -62.44 0.11
N PHE A 15 25.21 -62.29 -0.20
CA PHE A 15 24.66 -61.32 -1.15
C PHE A 15 25.06 -59.90 -0.74
N ALA A 16 25.69 -59.15 -1.65
CA ALA A 16 25.82 -57.71 -1.51
C ALA A 16 24.63 -57.04 -2.22
N LEU A 17 23.66 -56.57 -1.42
CA LEU A 17 22.59 -55.66 -1.85
C LEU A 17 23.18 -54.23 -1.99
N PRO A 18 22.76 -53.44 -2.99
CA PRO A 18 23.18 -52.04 -3.08
C PRO A 18 22.45 -51.21 -2.02
N LEU A 19 23.20 -50.44 -1.22
CA LEU A 19 22.64 -49.38 -0.37
C LEU A 19 22.13 -48.26 -1.28
N LEU A 20 20.81 -48.14 -1.40
CA LEU A 20 20.16 -46.96 -1.95
C LEU A 20 20.10 -45.90 -0.84
N ALA A 21 20.99 -44.92 -0.89
CA ALA A 21 20.94 -43.76 0.00
C ALA A 21 19.75 -42.88 -0.42
N GLY A 22 18.65 -43.01 0.31
CA GLY A 22 17.50 -42.11 0.19
C GLY A 22 17.88 -40.73 0.73
N ALA A 23 18.12 -39.77 -0.15
CA ALA A 23 18.14 -38.37 0.20
C ALA A 23 16.69 -37.96 0.54
N VAL A 24 16.36 -37.92 1.83
CA VAL A 24 15.16 -37.26 2.32
C VAL A 24 15.37 -35.77 2.11
N LEU A 25 14.79 -35.21 1.05
CA LEU A 25 14.62 -33.77 0.91
C LEU A 25 13.65 -33.34 2.02
N LEU A 26 14.18 -32.83 3.14
CA LEU A 26 13.35 -32.11 4.10
C LEU A 26 12.88 -30.83 3.41
N THR A 27 11.69 -30.86 2.84
CA THR A 27 10.93 -29.64 2.57
C THR A 27 10.60 -29.05 3.94
N GLY A 28 11.41 -28.11 4.41
CA GLY A 28 11.16 -27.39 5.65
C GLY A 28 9.84 -26.64 5.52
N CYS A 29 8.92 -26.87 6.45
CA CYS A 29 7.77 -26.01 6.66
C CYS A 29 8.30 -24.63 7.08
N GLU A 30 8.22 -23.65 6.18
CA GLU A 30 8.74 -22.31 6.41
C GLU A 30 7.59 -21.31 6.33
N ALA A 31 7.38 -20.57 7.42
CA ALA A 31 6.41 -19.49 7.48
C ALA A 31 6.96 -18.27 6.75
N LYS A 32 6.12 -17.44 6.15
CA LYS A 32 6.61 -16.24 5.46
C LYS A 32 5.70 -15.04 5.70
N LEU A 33 6.25 -14.00 6.31
CA LEU A 33 5.62 -12.70 6.44
C LEU A 33 6.39 -11.68 5.62
N GLY A 34 5.69 -10.84 4.87
CA GLY A 34 6.27 -9.70 4.19
C GLY A 34 5.37 -8.48 4.31
N ALA A 35 5.97 -7.34 3.99
CA ALA A 35 5.22 -6.12 3.74
C ALA A 35 5.84 -5.34 2.59
N ASP A 36 4.96 -4.74 1.80
CA ASP A 36 5.26 -3.78 0.75
C ASP A 36 4.64 -2.41 1.13
N LEU A 37 5.23 -1.33 0.64
CA LEU A 37 4.71 0.03 0.73
C LEU A 37 3.97 0.36 -0.56
N GLY A 38 2.67 0.61 -0.46
CA GLY A 38 1.94 1.36 -1.47
C GLY A 38 2.01 2.85 -1.14
N VAL A 39 1.86 3.70 -2.15
CA VAL A 39 1.75 5.15 -1.96
C VAL A 39 0.64 5.62 -2.87
N SER A 40 -0.30 6.44 -2.40
CA SER A 40 -1.34 6.98 -3.29
C SER A 40 -0.84 8.21 -4.05
N GLN A 41 -1.45 8.51 -5.19
CA GLN A 41 -1.01 9.59 -6.05
C GLN A 41 -1.20 10.94 -5.33
N PRO A 42 -0.15 11.77 -5.21
CA PRO A 42 -0.30 13.09 -4.61
C PRO A 42 -0.94 14.08 -5.60
N ALA A 43 -1.22 15.29 -5.13
CA ALA A 43 -1.55 16.39 -6.02
C ALA A 43 -0.43 16.62 -7.06
N ALA A 44 -0.79 17.02 -8.29
CA ALA A 44 0.16 17.23 -9.40
C ALA A 44 1.25 18.29 -9.12
N THR A 45 1.12 19.05 -8.04
CA THR A 45 2.11 19.99 -7.55
C THR A 45 3.28 19.32 -6.83
N ILE A 46 3.18 18.05 -6.45
CA ILE A 46 4.23 17.28 -5.77
C ILE A 46 4.87 16.32 -6.77
N LYS A 47 6.21 16.33 -6.84
CA LYS A 47 7.01 15.48 -7.74
C LYS A 47 7.77 14.36 -7.04
N ALA A 48 8.18 14.57 -5.80
CA ALA A 48 8.90 13.57 -5.02
C ALA A 48 8.53 13.69 -3.54
N VAL A 49 8.45 12.55 -2.86
CA VAL A 49 8.25 12.45 -1.42
C VAL A 49 9.35 11.57 -0.89
N THR A 50 10.41 12.19 -0.37
CA THR A 50 11.60 11.50 0.12
C THR A 50 11.50 11.30 1.62
N LEU A 51 11.48 10.04 2.10
CA LEU A 51 11.45 9.70 3.53
C LEU A 51 12.03 8.31 3.79
N ALA A 52 12.34 7.98 5.05
CA ALA A 52 12.80 6.66 5.45
C ALA A 52 11.70 5.89 6.21
N ILE A 53 11.69 4.57 6.06
CA ILE A 53 10.74 3.68 6.74
C ILE A 53 11.52 2.53 7.37
N PRO A 54 12.27 2.76 8.46
CA PRO A 54 13.22 1.78 8.99
C PRO A 54 12.59 0.49 9.53
N TYR A 55 11.31 0.53 9.95
CA TYR A 55 10.65 -0.64 10.53
C TYR A 55 9.18 -0.75 10.11
N VAL A 56 8.67 -1.98 10.13
CA VAL A 56 7.23 -2.27 10.22
C VAL A 56 6.97 -2.99 11.54
N ASP A 57 6.07 -2.43 12.35
CA ASP A 57 5.68 -2.98 13.65
C ASP A 57 4.40 -3.78 13.51
N PHE A 58 4.39 -5.01 14.01
CA PHE A 58 3.19 -5.82 14.20
C PHE A 58 2.92 -6.02 15.68
N GLU A 59 1.69 -5.78 16.12
CA GLU A 59 1.24 -6.10 17.46
C GLU A 59 0.55 -7.46 17.45
N ASP A 60 0.91 -8.35 18.38
CA ASP A 60 0.23 -9.62 18.55
C ASP A 60 -0.98 -9.55 19.48
N SER A 61 -1.76 -10.63 19.54
CA SER A 61 -2.96 -10.72 20.39
C SER A 61 -2.69 -10.58 21.89
N ASP A 62 -1.43 -10.73 22.33
CA ASP A 62 -0.99 -10.54 23.71
C ASP A 62 -0.52 -9.09 23.98
N GLY A 63 -0.51 -8.23 22.94
CA GLY A 63 -0.07 -6.84 22.98
C GLY A 63 1.45 -6.66 22.86
N ALA A 64 2.19 -7.70 22.48
CA ALA A 64 3.63 -7.58 22.24
C ALA A 64 3.89 -7.04 20.83
N ILE A 65 4.85 -6.12 20.72
CA ILE A 65 5.25 -5.50 19.46
C ILE A 65 6.45 -6.26 18.88
N HIS A 66 6.30 -6.68 17.63
CA HIS A 66 7.32 -7.32 16.81
C HIS A 66 7.73 -6.35 15.69
N SER A 67 8.95 -5.84 15.76
CA SER A 67 9.49 -4.90 14.75
C SER A 67 10.31 -5.65 13.71
N PHE A 68 9.96 -5.50 12.44
CA PHE A 68 10.72 -6.02 11.30
C PHE A 68 11.52 -4.88 10.65
N ASP A 69 12.83 -5.04 10.54
CA ASP A 69 13.72 -4.11 9.83
C ASP A 69 13.45 -4.21 8.33
N THR A 70 13.31 -3.06 7.68
CA THR A 70 13.01 -2.97 6.24
C THR A 70 14.27 -2.83 5.38
N GLU A 71 15.44 -2.67 6.00
CA GLU A 71 16.66 -2.22 5.35
C GLU A 71 16.51 -0.82 4.68
N ARG A 72 15.38 -0.11 4.90
CA ARG A 72 15.07 1.25 4.42
C ARG A 72 15.30 2.31 5.49
N GLY A 73 16.46 2.21 6.15
CA GLY A 73 16.90 3.20 7.15
C GLY A 73 17.30 4.55 6.54
N ASP A 74 17.69 4.57 5.28
CA ASP A 74 17.99 5.80 4.53
C ASP A 74 16.75 6.29 3.77
N ALA A 75 16.63 7.61 3.62
CA ALA A 75 15.51 8.22 2.92
C ALA A 75 15.58 7.93 1.41
N PHE A 76 14.43 7.60 0.82
CA PHE A 76 14.28 7.31 -0.60
C PHE A 76 13.02 8.00 -1.15
N ASP A 77 12.98 8.25 -2.45
CA ASP A 77 11.78 8.80 -3.08
C ASP A 77 10.70 7.73 -3.20
N THR A 78 9.65 7.89 -2.41
CA THR A 78 8.52 6.98 -2.35
C THR A 78 7.64 7.06 -3.61
N LEU A 79 7.82 8.07 -4.48
CA LEU A 79 7.06 8.21 -5.73
C LEU A 79 7.77 7.63 -6.96
N GLN A 80 8.99 7.11 -6.84
CA GLN A 80 9.76 6.56 -7.96
C GLN A 80 8.98 5.55 -8.85
N HIS A 81 8.13 4.69 -8.29
CA HIS A 81 7.30 3.73 -9.03
C HIS A 81 6.16 4.36 -9.84
N TYR A 82 5.59 5.50 -9.45
CA TYR A 82 4.61 6.22 -10.28
C TYR A 82 5.20 6.73 -11.61
N SER A 83 6.52 6.91 -11.65
CA SER A 83 7.23 7.46 -12.81
C SER A 83 7.83 6.39 -13.72
N ASP A 84 7.75 5.12 -13.34
CA ASP A 84 8.39 4.03 -14.08
C ASP A 84 7.45 3.48 -15.15
N SER A 85 7.69 3.86 -16.40
CA SER A 85 7.00 3.29 -17.56
C SER A 85 7.40 1.83 -17.85
N ASP A 86 8.26 1.24 -17.03
CA ASP A 86 8.82 -0.08 -17.24
C ASP A 86 7.88 -1.16 -16.66
N SER A 87 7.05 -1.72 -17.56
CA SER A 87 6.10 -2.83 -17.35
C SER A 87 6.69 -4.15 -16.81
N SER A 88 7.90 -4.14 -16.26
CA SER A 88 8.60 -5.32 -15.75
C SER A 88 8.55 -5.47 -14.23
N ASN A 89 8.07 -4.45 -13.51
CA ASN A 89 7.77 -4.52 -12.08
C ASN A 89 6.24 -4.50 -11.89
N ASP A 90 5.63 -5.69 -11.90
CA ASP A 90 4.17 -5.94 -11.82
C ASP A 90 3.48 -5.49 -10.50
N ALA A 91 4.12 -4.66 -9.68
CA ALA A 91 3.48 -4.11 -8.49
C ALA A 91 3.95 -2.66 -8.27
N ASP A 92 3.00 -1.72 -8.29
CA ASP A 92 3.19 -0.29 -7.93
C ASP A 92 3.44 -0.10 -6.42
N THR A 93 4.30 -0.95 -5.84
CA THR A 93 4.61 -1.04 -4.42
C THR A 93 6.10 -1.29 -4.21
N TYR A 94 6.65 -0.79 -3.09
CA TYR A 94 8.04 -1.05 -2.71
C TYR A 94 8.09 -2.15 -1.67
N LYS A 95 8.83 -3.22 -1.94
CA LYS A 95 9.13 -4.20 -0.91
C LYS A 95 9.86 -3.55 0.28
N LEU A 96 9.25 -3.66 1.46
CA LEU A 96 9.84 -3.21 2.72
C LEU A 96 10.62 -4.36 3.37
N PHE A 97 10.01 -5.52 3.59
CA PHE A 97 10.72 -6.66 4.16
C PHE A 97 10.12 -8.00 3.73
N SER A 98 10.86 -9.08 4.00
CA SER A 98 10.37 -10.46 3.89
C SER A 98 11.12 -11.32 4.90
N ASP A 99 10.40 -11.86 5.87
CA ASP A 99 10.92 -12.74 6.91
C ASP A 99 10.34 -14.15 6.73
N ASN A 100 11.22 -15.14 6.57
CA ASN A 100 10.84 -16.53 6.38
C ASN A 100 10.78 -17.34 7.70
N SER A 101 10.68 -16.66 8.83
CA SER A 101 10.65 -17.28 10.15
C SER A 101 9.55 -16.71 11.05
N ALA A 102 9.02 -15.53 10.71
CA ALA A 102 7.93 -14.84 11.38
C ALA A 102 6.67 -15.71 11.46
N LYS A 103 6.17 -15.88 12.69
CA LYS A 103 4.99 -16.66 13.05
C LYS A 103 4.28 -15.97 14.20
N GLY A 104 2.96 -16.09 14.24
CA GLY A 104 2.18 -15.55 15.34
C GLY A 104 0.77 -15.12 14.94
N ASN A 105 0.02 -14.71 15.96
CA ASN A 105 -1.31 -14.12 15.83
C ASN A 105 -1.19 -12.61 15.95
N TYR A 106 -1.03 -11.94 14.82
CA TYR A 106 -1.00 -10.49 14.75
C TYR A 106 -2.41 -9.92 14.67
N VAL A 107 -2.63 -8.79 15.35
CA VAL A 107 -3.94 -8.12 15.39
C VAL A 107 -3.87 -6.71 14.82
N SER A 108 -2.68 -6.13 14.73
CA SER A 108 -2.49 -4.80 14.17
C SER A 108 -1.10 -4.61 13.57
N VAL A 109 -0.96 -3.62 12.69
CA VAL A 109 0.29 -3.33 11.97
C VAL A 109 0.45 -1.82 11.73
N ARG A 110 1.69 -1.33 11.69
CA ARG A 110 2.01 0.01 11.19
C ARG A 110 3.44 0.12 10.62
N PRO A 111 3.69 0.98 9.63
CA PRO A 111 5.05 1.39 9.29
C PRO A 111 5.56 2.42 10.32
N ARG A 112 6.88 2.50 10.50
CA ARG A 112 7.54 3.54 11.28
C ARG A 112 8.30 4.47 10.34
N PHE A 113 7.99 5.76 10.38
CA PHE A 113 8.64 6.77 9.55
C PHE A 113 9.81 7.44 10.26
N ASP A 114 10.90 7.68 9.55
CA ASP A 114 11.98 8.57 9.96
C ASP A 114 12.08 9.73 8.97
N VAL A 115 11.94 10.95 9.49
CA VAL A 115 11.94 12.20 8.72
C VAL A 115 13.21 13.02 8.88
N SER A 116 14.26 12.48 9.51
CA SER A 116 15.50 13.20 9.78
C SER A 116 16.17 13.78 8.52
N ASN A 117 15.98 13.12 7.37
CA ASN A 117 16.45 13.56 6.06
C ASN A 117 15.30 13.56 5.01
N ALA A 118 14.07 13.81 5.46
CA ALA A 118 12.91 13.79 4.58
C ALA A 118 12.60 15.14 3.93
N SER A 119 12.04 15.09 2.72
CA SER A 119 11.66 16.29 1.97
C SER A 119 10.55 16.03 0.96
N ILE A 120 9.86 17.11 0.61
CA ILE A 120 8.95 17.19 -0.54
C ILE A 120 9.63 17.99 -1.64
N THR A 121 9.65 17.46 -2.86
CA THR A 121 10.02 18.24 -4.05
C THR A 121 8.76 18.59 -4.82
N ASP A 122 8.56 19.88 -5.10
CA ASP A 122 7.39 20.34 -5.84
C ASP A 122 7.60 20.29 -7.37
N SER A 123 6.55 20.64 -8.11
CA SER A 123 6.54 20.68 -9.57
C SER A 123 7.54 21.65 -10.19
N SER A 124 7.98 22.68 -9.45
CA SER A 124 9.02 23.63 -9.87
C SER A 124 10.44 23.12 -9.60
N GLY A 125 10.58 22.05 -8.81
CA GLY A 125 11.86 21.50 -8.35
C GLY A 125 12.33 22.11 -7.01
N ALA A 126 11.52 22.95 -6.37
CA ALA A 126 11.82 23.44 -5.04
C ALA A 126 11.68 22.30 -4.02
N GLN A 127 12.61 22.27 -3.06
CA GLN A 127 12.62 21.28 -1.97
C GLN A 127 12.22 21.92 -0.65
N TYR A 128 11.34 21.23 0.06
CA TYR A 128 10.83 21.65 1.36
C TYR A 128 11.10 20.54 2.38
N PRO A 129 11.56 20.88 3.60
CA PRO A 129 11.68 19.91 4.68
C PRO A 129 10.32 19.26 4.99
N LEU A 130 10.35 17.99 5.39
CA LEU A 130 9.18 17.26 5.89
C LEU A 130 9.35 17.00 7.38
N SER A 131 8.43 17.51 8.20
CA SER A 131 8.33 17.13 9.62
C SER A 131 7.33 15.98 9.80
N LEU A 132 7.42 15.26 10.92
CA LEU A 132 6.46 14.23 11.30
C LEU A 132 5.66 14.73 12.48
N ALA A 133 4.33 14.85 12.32
CA ALA A 133 3.43 15.21 13.41
C ALA A 133 3.41 14.11 14.49
N ALA A 134 3.17 12.88 14.03
CA ALA A 134 3.20 11.67 14.84
C ALA A 134 3.41 10.43 13.96
N GLN A 135 3.85 9.31 14.57
CA GLN A 135 3.75 8.00 13.91
C GLN A 135 2.28 7.64 13.69
N PRO A 136 1.94 6.86 12.64
CA PRO A 136 0.57 6.40 12.45
C PRO A 136 0.12 5.53 13.63
N ASP A 137 -1.20 5.52 13.83
CA ASP A 137 -1.84 4.53 14.68
C ASP A 137 -1.69 3.14 14.07
N TYR A 138 -1.72 2.12 14.93
CA TYR A 138 -1.79 0.74 14.50
C TYR A 138 -3.10 0.49 13.76
N GLN A 139 -2.99 -0.02 12.54
CA GLN A 139 -4.14 -0.43 11.74
C GLN A 139 -4.57 -1.82 12.18
N SER A 140 -5.85 -1.96 12.54
CA SER A 140 -6.41 -3.27 12.90
C SER A 140 -6.41 -4.19 11.69
N TYR A 141 -5.64 -5.27 11.76
CA TYR A 141 -5.54 -6.27 10.71
C TYR A 141 -5.17 -7.62 11.32
N ALA A 142 -6.15 -8.53 11.40
CA ALA A 142 -5.95 -9.84 11.99
C ALA A 142 -5.22 -10.76 11.00
N LEU A 143 -4.13 -11.37 11.47
CA LEU A 143 -3.29 -12.26 10.68
C LEU A 143 -2.74 -13.40 11.55
N ASP A 144 -3.08 -14.64 11.22
CA ASP A 144 -2.51 -15.84 11.85
C ASP A 144 -1.51 -16.48 10.88
N ILE A 145 -0.24 -16.53 11.28
CA ILE A 145 0.86 -17.11 10.51
C ILE A 145 1.41 -18.34 11.25
N GLY A 146 1.00 -19.52 10.79
CA GLY A 146 1.52 -20.82 11.21
C GLY A 146 2.76 -21.28 10.44
N ASN A 147 3.17 -22.52 10.68
CA ASN A 147 4.44 -23.09 10.18
C ASN A 147 4.55 -23.22 8.65
N ASN A 148 3.45 -23.09 7.90
CA ASN A 148 3.39 -23.22 6.44
C ASN A 148 2.62 -22.07 5.79
N ASP A 149 2.28 -21.05 6.56
CA ASP A 149 1.46 -19.96 6.08
C ASP A 149 2.34 -18.86 5.51
N SER A 150 1.82 -18.20 4.49
CA SER A 150 2.43 -17.01 3.92
C SER A 150 1.43 -15.89 3.83
N ALA A 151 1.87 -14.70 4.20
CA ALA A 151 1.16 -13.46 3.95
C ALA A 151 2.14 -12.37 3.53
N ASN A 152 1.71 -11.56 2.57
CA ASN A 152 2.37 -10.32 2.22
C ASN A 152 1.33 -9.21 2.31
N LEU A 153 1.58 -8.21 3.15
CA LEU A 153 0.71 -7.05 3.28
C LEU A 153 1.20 -5.92 2.37
N VAL A 154 0.29 -5.10 1.89
CA VAL A 154 0.62 -3.78 1.36
C VAL A 154 0.10 -2.73 2.33
N LEU A 155 0.99 -1.86 2.79
CA LEU A 155 0.67 -0.70 3.62
C LEU A 155 0.71 0.52 2.72
N THR A 156 -0.46 1.04 2.36
CA THR A 156 -0.59 2.19 1.47
C THR A 156 -0.57 3.49 2.27
N LEU A 157 0.40 4.36 2.00
CA LEU A 157 0.43 5.73 2.50
C LEU A 157 -0.46 6.62 1.63
N GLU A 158 -1.56 7.10 2.20
CA GLU A 158 -2.53 7.93 1.50
C GLU A 158 -2.09 9.40 1.50
N LEU A 159 -1.30 9.82 0.51
CA LEU A 159 -0.67 11.15 0.47
C LEU A 159 -1.63 12.33 0.51
N PRO A 160 -2.78 12.33 -0.21
CA PRO A 160 -3.75 13.44 -0.13
C PRO A 160 -4.24 13.72 1.29
N PHE A 161 -4.25 12.70 2.15
CA PHE A 161 -4.70 12.81 3.55
C PHE A 161 -3.54 12.86 4.55
N SER A 162 -2.31 12.62 4.09
CA SER A 162 -1.14 12.53 4.96
C SER A 162 -0.27 13.79 4.96
N LEU A 163 -0.37 14.62 3.93
CA LEU A 163 0.50 15.79 3.75
C LEU A 163 -0.24 17.08 4.05
N ILE A 164 0.26 17.84 5.02
CA ILE A 164 -0.23 19.18 5.35
C ILE A 164 0.78 20.20 4.80
N ASN A 165 0.32 21.06 3.89
CA ASN A 165 1.15 22.10 3.29
C ASN A 165 1.27 23.31 4.21
N GLN A 166 2.43 23.47 4.86
CA GLN A 166 2.74 24.60 5.73
C GLN A 166 3.82 25.52 5.12
N VAL A 167 4.02 25.47 3.80
CA VAL A 167 5.12 26.21 3.15
C VAL A 167 5.01 27.72 3.36
N SER A 168 3.79 28.27 3.34
CA SER A 168 3.58 29.70 3.57
C SER A 168 3.73 30.14 5.03
N SER A 169 3.56 29.23 5.99
CA SER A 169 3.54 29.51 7.44
C SER A 169 4.86 29.15 8.12
N SER A 170 5.44 27.98 7.81
CA SER A 170 6.68 27.44 8.40
C SER A 170 7.79 27.15 7.38
N GLY A 171 7.49 27.18 6.08
CA GLY A 171 8.45 26.81 5.04
C GLY A 171 8.68 25.30 4.90
N SER A 172 7.76 24.48 5.42
CA SER A 172 7.85 23.01 5.42
C SER A 172 6.52 22.35 5.03
N TYR A 173 6.56 21.05 4.80
CA TYR A 173 5.38 20.19 4.88
C TYR A 173 5.40 19.47 6.22
N GLU A 174 4.22 19.10 6.71
CA GLU A 174 4.07 18.21 7.85
C GLU A 174 3.41 16.90 7.39
N LEU A 175 3.96 15.77 7.85
CA LEU A 175 3.46 14.43 7.61
C LEU A 175 2.65 13.96 8.81
N GLN A 176 1.37 13.67 8.59
CA GLN A 176 0.47 12.98 9.51
C GLN A 176 -0.01 11.69 8.82
N PRO A 177 0.74 10.57 8.92
CA PRO A 177 0.51 9.43 8.04
C PRO A 177 -0.88 8.80 8.20
N VAL A 178 -1.57 8.66 7.08
CA VAL A 178 -2.81 7.88 6.94
C VAL A 178 -2.46 6.61 6.19
N ILE A 179 -2.62 5.47 6.86
CA ILE A 179 -2.20 4.15 6.36
C ILE A 179 -3.41 3.28 6.15
N ARG A 180 -3.49 2.67 4.97
CA ARG A 180 -4.45 1.61 4.65
C ARG A 180 -3.70 0.30 4.47
N VAL A 181 -4.34 -0.82 4.84
CA VAL A 181 -3.71 -2.14 4.79
C VAL A 181 -4.56 -3.09 3.96
N ALA A 182 -3.92 -3.81 3.05
CA ALA A 182 -4.49 -4.94 2.34
C ALA A 182 -3.47 -6.07 2.22
N ARG A 183 -3.91 -7.21 1.71
CA ARG A 183 -3.02 -8.31 1.32
C ARG A 183 -2.68 -8.20 -0.16
N VAL A 184 -1.41 -8.38 -0.50
CA VAL A 184 -0.95 -8.31 -1.90
C VAL A 184 -1.65 -9.33 -2.79
N ASP A 185 -1.93 -10.54 -2.29
CA ASP A 185 -2.55 -11.61 -3.06
C ASP A 185 -4.06 -11.47 -3.25
N THR A 186 -4.73 -10.57 -2.52
CA THR A 186 -6.17 -10.34 -2.64
C THR A 186 -6.55 -8.89 -2.88
N ALA A 187 -5.60 -7.96 -2.87
CA ALA A 187 -5.87 -6.56 -3.14
C ALA A 187 -6.49 -6.39 -4.53
N GLY A 188 -7.48 -5.52 -4.62
CA GLY A 188 -8.09 -5.09 -5.88
C GLY A 188 -7.83 -3.62 -6.17
N THR A 189 -8.37 -3.18 -7.30
CA THR A 189 -8.23 -1.81 -7.81
C THR A 189 -9.60 -1.26 -8.17
N ILE A 190 -9.80 0.05 -8.03
CA ILE A 190 -10.88 0.77 -8.69
C ILE A 190 -10.26 1.67 -9.76
N ALA A 191 -10.62 1.43 -11.02
CA ALA A 191 -10.34 2.34 -12.12
C ALA A 191 -11.62 3.08 -12.49
N GLY A 192 -11.56 4.37 -12.75
CA GLY A 192 -12.75 5.09 -13.15
C GLY A 192 -12.51 6.31 -13.99
N THR A 193 -13.60 6.80 -14.58
CA THR A 193 -13.58 7.90 -15.53
C THR A 193 -14.63 8.95 -15.18
N ILE A 194 -14.29 10.22 -15.38
CA ILE A 194 -15.18 11.37 -15.24
C ILE A 194 -15.26 12.06 -16.60
N ALA A 195 -16.47 12.24 -17.12
CA ALA A 195 -16.67 12.84 -18.42
C ALA A 195 -16.08 14.27 -18.50
N THR A 196 -15.38 14.55 -19.60
CA THR A 196 -14.73 15.85 -19.84
C THR A 196 -15.67 17.04 -19.68
N GLY A 197 -16.94 16.91 -20.08
CA GLY A 197 -17.95 17.95 -19.92
C GLY A 197 -18.22 18.35 -18.46
N LEU A 198 -18.17 17.38 -17.53
CA LEU A 198 -18.37 17.61 -16.09
C LEU A 198 -17.18 18.37 -15.49
N VAL A 199 -15.96 17.92 -15.79
CA VAL A 199 -14.72 18.56 -15.32
C VAL A 199 -14.54 19.95 -15.93
N GLN A 200 -14.97 20.17 -17.16
CA GLN A 200 -14.88 21.48 -17.83
C GLN A 200 -16.01 22.45 -17.46
N ALA A 201 -17.05 21.99 -16.76
CA ALA A 201 -18.14 22.85 -16.32
C ALA A 201 -17.62 24.02 -15.49
N SER A 202 -18.22 25.20 -15.65
CA SER A 202 -17.77 26.43 -14.98
C SER A 202 -17.76 26.30 -13.46
N GLY A 203 -18.74 25.58 -12.89
CA GLY A 203 -18.81 25.30 -11.45
C GLY A 203 -17.66 24.43 -10.95
N CYS A 204 -17.23 23.43 -11.72
CA CYS A 204 -16.10 22.58 -11.36
C CYS A 204 -14.76 23.32 -11.52
N ARG A 205 -14.55 23.95 -12.67
CA ARG A 205 -13.30 24.69 -12.96
C ARG A 205 -13.09 25.83 -11.98
N ASN A 206 -14.14 26.60 -11.70
CA ASN A 206 -14.08 27.80 -10.88
C ASN A 206 -12.90 28.74 -11.29
N GLY A 207 -12.71 28.93 -12.60
CA GLY A 207 -11.62 29.75 -13.16
C GLY A 207 -10.24 29.07 -13.30
N ARG A 208 -10.08 27.83 -12.81
CA ARG A 208 -8.83 27.06 -12.90
C ARG A 208 -8.67 26.30 -14.22
N THR A 209 -7.48 25.76 -14.45
CA THR A 209 -7.24 24.77 -15.52
C THR A 209 -8.12 23.54 -15.30
N ALA A 210 -8.63 22.94 -16.37
CA ALA A 210 -9.50 21.77 -16.26
C ALA A 210 -8.73 20.58 -15.65
N GLY A 211 -9.36 19.87 -14.71
CA GLY A 211 -8.77 18.79 -13.92
C GLY A 211 -8.04 19.27 -12.64
N THR A 212 -7.71 20.56 -12.51
CA THR A 212 -7.13 21.09 -11.27
C THR A 212 -8.12 20.99 -10.12
N GLY A 213 -7.71 20.35 -9.02
CA GLY A 213 -8.57 20.14 -7.85
C GLY A 213 -9.58 19.03 -8.02
N VAL A 214 -9.52 18.24 -9.10
CA VAL A 214 -10.46 17.13 -9.33
C VAL A 214 -9.85 15.83 -8.83
N ALA A 215 -10.58 15.15 -7.94
CA ALA A 215 -10.18 13.85 -7.41
C ALA A 215 -11.41 12.99 -7.07
N ALA A 216 -11.21 11.68 -7.08
CA ALA A 216 -12.15 10.69 -6.56
C ALA A 216 -11.73 10.29 -5.14
N TYR A 217 -12.70 10.25 -4.22
CA TYR A 217 -12.53 9.90 -2.81
C TYR A 217 -13.32 8.62 -2.54
N LEU A 218 -12.71 7.68 -1.82
CA LEU A 218 -13.29 6.38 -1.53
C LEU A 218 -13.66 6.28 -0.05
N TYR A 219 -14.84 5.73 0.24
CA TYR A 219 -15.37 5.54 1.59
C TYR A 219 -15.77 4.09 1.79
N THR A 220 -15.51 3.53 2.97
CA THR A 220 -15.93 2.17 3.31
C THR A 220 -17.45 2.07 3.43
N GLY A 221 -18.05 1.05 2.83
CA GLY A 221 -19.48 0.78 2.85
C GLY A 221 -20.25 1.43 1.70
N SER A 222 -21.52 1.03 1.54
CA SER A 222 -22.40 1.52 0.48
C SER A 222 -23.25 2.71 0.95
N GLY A 223 -23.53 3.64 0.02
CA GLY A 223 -24.43 4.78 0.25
C GLY A 223 -23.92 5.78 1.29
N VAL A 224 -22.58 5.89 1.45
CA VAL A 224 -21.97 6.88 2.33
C VAL A 224 -22.23 8.27 1.76
N THR A 225 -22.73 9.19 2.59
CA THR A 225 -22.76 10.62 2.22
C THR A 225 -21.34 11.16 2.27
N PRO A 226 -20.76 11.62 1.14
CA PRO A 226 -19.37 12.03 1.09
C PRO A 226 -19.08 13.26 1.96
N SER A 227 -17.88 13.28 2.56
CA SER A 227 -17.27 14.44 3.22
C SER A 227 -15.76 14.44 2.98
N ASP A 228 -15.11 15.58 3.19
CA ASP A 228 -13.66 15.71 3.20
C ASP A 228 -12.98 14.88 4.30
N TYR A 229 -11.66 14.79 4.19
CA TYR A 229 -10.82 14.15 5.19
C TYR A 229 -10.31 15.20 6.17
N PHE A 230 -10.60 15.02 7.46
CA PHE A 230 -9.98 15.87 8.47
C PHE A 230 -9.77 15.11 9.76
N ARG A 231 -8.59 15.22 10.36
CA ARG A 231 -8.29 14.57 11.62
C ARG A 231 -7.90 15.61 12.65
N THR A 232 -8.83 15.89 13.55
CA THR A 232 -8.58 16.68 14.76
C THR A 232 -8.43 15.76 15.97
N ASP A 233 -7.91 16.30 17.06
CA ASP A 233 -7.81 15.63 18.36
C ASP A 233 -9.18 15.24 18.98
N THR A 234 -10.26 15.84 18.46
CA THR A 234 -11.59 15.84 19.08
C THR A 234 -12.67 15.20 18.21
N VAL A 235 -12.41 14.95 16.92
CA VAL A 235 -13.36 14.35 15.99
C VAL A 235 -12.68 13.25 15.17
N ILE A 236 -13.13 12.00 15.37
CA ILE A 236 -12.89 10.91 14.43
C ILE A 236 -14.21 10.72 13.70
N ASN A 237 -14.35 11.33 12.52
CA ASN A 237 -15.53 11.10 11.70
C ASN A 237 -15.44 9.68 11.13
N VAL A 238 -16.31 8.79 11.61
CA VAL A 238 -16.37 7.37 11.21
C VAL A 238 -16.75 7.15 9.74
N LYS A 239 -17.05 8.23 9.00
CA LYS A 239 -17.37 8.22 7.56
C LYS A 239 -16.36 9.00 6.73
N GLN A 240 -15.10 9.07 7.16
CA GLN A 240 -14.04 9.68 6.38
C GLN A 240 -13.68 8.87 5.14
N PRO A 241 -13.16 9.53 4.10
CA PRO A 241 -12.58 8.81 2.99
C PRO A 241 -11.35 8.03 3.47
N VAL A 242 -11.16 6.84 2.91
CA VAL A 242 -10.04 5.94 3.20
C VAL A 242 -8.97 5.96 2.11
N ALA A 243 -9.27 6.55 0.95
CA ALA A 243 -8.32 6.79 -0.14
C ALA A 243 -8.79 7.94 -1.02
N ALA A 244 -7.86 8.55 -1.76
CA ALA A 244 -8.17 9.49 -2.82
C ALA A 244 -7.21 9.35 -4.00
N ALA A 245 -7.70 9.68 -5.20
CA ALA A 245 -6.93 9.73 -6.42
C ALA A 245 -7.25 10.98 -7.23
N PHE A 246 -6.21 11.75 -7.57
CA PHE A 246 -6.35 12.85 -8.51
C PHE A 246 -6.57 12.34 -9.92
N VAL A 247 -7.32 13.10 -10.73
CA VAL A 247 -7.58 12.70 -12.11
C VAL A 247 -6.46 13.09 -13.06
N HIS A 248 -6.30 12.33 -14.13
CA HIS A 248 -5.48 12.67 -15.28
C HIS A 248 -6.32 12.64 -16.57
N TYR A 249 -6.02 13.53 -17.51
CA TYR A 249 -6.77 13.54 -18.77
C TYR A 249 -6.25 12.45 -19.72
N SER A 250 -7.12 11.56 -20.16
CA SER A 250 -6.87 10.59 -21.22
C SER A 250 -7.39 11.10 -22.55
N ALA A 251 -6.47 11.36 -23.47
CA ALA A 251 -6.83 11.77 -24.83
C ALA A 251 -7.43 10.63 -25.67
N SER A 252 -7.17 9.35 -25.31
CA SER A 252 -7.77 8.19 -25.98
C SER A 252 -9.24 8.02 -25.63
N ASP A 253 -9.58 8.28 -24.37
CA ASP A 253 -10.93 8.04 -23.83
C ASP A 253 -11.78 9.31 -23.78
N ASP A 254 -11.19 10.48 -24.08
CA ASP A 254 -11.80 11.81 -23.96
C ASP A 254 -12.46 12.00 -22.58
N ALA A 255 -11.74 11.55 -21.54
CA ALA A 255 -12.21 11.52 -20.16
C ALA A 255 -11.07 11.84 -19.18
N TYR A 256 -11.45 12.09 -17.95
CA TYR A 256 -10.55 12.22 -16.82
C TYR A 256 -10.53 10.93 -16.03
N ASP A 257 -9.40 10.24 -16.03
CA ASP A 257 -9.23 8.92 -15.46
C ASP A 257 -8.62 9.03 -14.05
N PHE A 258 -9.00 8.10 -13.17
CA PHE A 258 -8.41 7.94 -11.84
C PHE A 258 -8.28 6.46 -11.50
N GLU A 259 -7.34 6.14 -10.61
CA GLU A 259 -7.11 4.78 -10.14
C GLU A 259 -6.83 4.78 -8.64
N ILE A 260 -7.43 3.83 -7.91
CA ILE A 260 -7.18 3.59 -6.48
C ILE A 260 -6.84 2.12 -6.30
N ASP A 261 -5.57 1.85 -5.99
CA ASP A 261 -5.03 0.50 -5.84
C ASP A 261 -4.98 0.00 -4.40
N ASN A 262 -4.52 -1.25 -4.27
CA ASN A 262 -4.20 -1.89 -3.01
C ASN A 262 -5.42 -2.02 -2.09
N LEU A 263 -6.65 -2.08 -2.64
CA LEU A 263 -7.89 -2.09 -1.88
C LEU A 263 -8.20 -3.48 -1.36
N ALA A 264 -8.58 -3.59 -0.08
CA ALA A 264 -9.13 -4.83 0.43
C ALA A 264 -10.46 -5.15 -0.29
N PRO A 265 -10.79 -6.43 -0.53
CA PRO A 265 -12.08 -6.80 -1.08
C PRO A 265 -13.22 -6.39 -0.13
N ASP A 266 -14.02 -5.42 -0.55
CA ASP A 266 -15.19 -4.93 0.19
C ASP A 266 -16.11 -4.13 -0.74
N THR A 267 -17.23 -3.66 -0.20
CA THR A 267 -18.09 -2.66 -0.83
C THR A 267 -17.73 -1.26 -0.32
N TYR A 268 -17.60 -0.34 -1.27
CA TYR A 268 -17.23 1.04 -1.04
C TYR A 268 -18.24 1.99 -1.69
N THR A 269 -18.21 3.24 -1.25
CA THR A 269 -18.82 4.37 -1.94
C THR A 269 -17.68 5.19 -2.50
N ILE A 270 -17.73 5.52 -3.78
CA ILE A 270 -16.77 6.43 -4.41
C ILE A 270 -17.50 7.70 -4.83
N ALA A 271 -16.90 8.85 -4.53
CA ALA A 271 -17.47 10.14 -4.87
C ALA A 271 -16.37 11.04 -5.45
N TRP A 272 -16.73 12.01 -6.26
CA TRP A 272 -15.73 12.92 -6.84
C TRP A 272 -16.04 14.38 -6.50
N THR A 273 -14.98 15.15 -6.34
CA THR A 273 -15.02 16.57 -6.00
C THR A 273 -14.17 17.37 -6.99
N CYS A 274 -14.47 18.67 -7.12
CA CYS A 274 -13.65 19.63 -7.85
C CYS A 274 -12.81 20.51 -6.90
N GLN A 275 -12.77 20.19 -5.62
CA GLN A 275 -12.14 21.02 -4.58
C GLN A 275 -11.05 20.27 -3.80
N ALA A 276 -10.51 19.17 -4.36
CA ALA A 276 -9.49 18.36 -3.70
C ALA A 276 -8.15 19.07 -3.49
N ASP A 277 -7.90 20.17 -4.23
CA ASP A 277 -6.75 21.07 -4.01
C ASP A 277 -6.95 22.02 -2.81
N ALA A 278 -8.16 22.08 -2.25
CA ALA A 278 -8.47 22.83 -1.05
C ALA A 278 -8.44 21.98 0.23
N GLU A 279 -8.33 20.65 0.10
CA GLU A 279 -8.25 19.70 1.21
C GLU A 279 -7.11 20.02 2.18
N GLN A 280 -7.44 20.14 3.45
CA GLN A 280 -6.53 20.29 4.57
C GLN A 280 -6.80 19.19 5.60
N PRO A 281 -5.91 18.17 5.70
CA PRO A 281 -6.15 17.04 6.59
C PRO A 281 -6.31 17.37 8.08
N ASP A 282 -6.05 18.60 8.51
CA ASP A 282 -6.18 19.10 9.88
C ASP A 282 -7.44 19.97 10.11
N VAL A 283 -8.28 20.20 9.10
CA VAL A 283 -9.45 21.11 9.16
C VAL A 283 -10.66 20.53 8.43
N ASP A 284 -11.85 20.67 9.00
CA ASP A 284 -13.13 20.39 8.30
C ASP A 284 -13.40 21.52 7.29
N ASP A 285 -13.11 21.25 6.01
CA ASP A 285 -13.22 22.19 4.89
C ASP A 285 -14.62 22.22 4.28
N GLY A 286 -15.44 21.20 4.53
CA GLY A 286 -16.78 21.08 3.97
C GLY A 286 -16.78 20.99 2.45
N LEU A 287 -15.90 20.17 1.88
CA LEU A 287 -15.78 20.00 0.43
C LEU A 287 -17.10 19.52 -0.20
N THR A 288 -17.41 20.04 -1.39
CA THR A 288 -18.63 19.69 -2.14
C THR A 288 -18.36 18.60 -3.17
N PHE A 289 -19.01 17.46 -2.97
CA PHE A 289 -18.99 16.33 -3.92
C PHE A 289 -20.07 16.48 -4.98
N GLN A 290 -19.72 16.14 -6.21
CA GLN A 290 -20.57 16.33 -7.39
C GLN A 290 -21.51 15.15 -7.60
N ASP A 291 -20.99 13.93 -7.42
CA ASP A 291 -21.75 12.69 -7.54
C ASP A 291 -21.07 11.57 -6.73
N SER A 292 -21.79 10.47 -6.49
CA SER A 292 -21.29 9.30 -5.78
C SER A 292 -21.92 8.00 -6.26
N GLU A 293 -21.14 6.93 -6.31
CA GLU A 293 -21.58 5.59 -6.71
C GLU A 293 -21.15 4.53 -5.68
N THR A 294 -21.89 3.44 -5.58
CA THR A 294 -21.44 2.24 -4.84
C THR A 294 -20.67 1.33 -5.78
N VAL A 295 -19.52 0.83 -5.31
CA VAL A 295 -18.65 -0.09 -6.05
C VAL A 295 -18.20 -1.23 -5.14
N THR A 296 -18.21 -2.46 -5.66
CA THR A 296 -17.72 -3.64 -4.93
C THR A 296 -16.39 -4.07 -5.52
N VAL A 297 -15.35 -4.05 -4.70
CA VAL A 297 -14.01 -4.55 -5.03
C VAL A 297 -13.97 -6.04 -4.72
N SER A 298 -13.66 -6.84 -5.72
CA SER A 298 -13.40 -8.28 -5.57
C SER A 298 -11.89 -8.55 -5.55
N ALA A 299 -11.50 -9.68 -4.94
CA ALA A 299 -10.10 -10.02 -4.78
C ALA A 299 -9.34 -10.10 -6.12
N SER A 300 -8.20 -9.41 -6.21
CA SER A 300 -7.32 -9.42 -7.38
C SER A 300 -8.01 -8.99 -8.68
N THR A 301 -8.99 -8.07 -8.60
CA THR A 301 -9.72 -7.56 -9.76
C THR A 301 -9.76 -6.04 -9.78
N THR A 302 -9.84 -5.48 -10.99
CA THR A 302 -10.16 -4.07 -11.22
C THR A 302 -11.66 -3.91 -11.36
N SER A 303 -12.25 -3.09 -10.50
CA SER A 303 -13.64 -2.64 -10.58
C SER A 303 -13.70 -1.31 -11.33
N THR A 304 -14.71 -1.11 -12.17
CA THR A 304 -14.82 0.09 -13.01
C THR A 304 -15.96 1.00 -12.56
N VAL A 305 -15.73 2.32 -12.54
CA VAL A 305 -16.77 3.34 -12.26
C VAL A 305 -16.72 4.43 -13.33
N THR A 306 -17.88 4.95 -13.73
CA THR A 306 -17.97 6.04 -14.71
C THR A 306 -18.97 7.09 -14.25
N PHE A 307 -18.55 8.35 -14.25
CA PHE A 307 -19.38 9.52 -14.00
C PHE A 307 -19.60 10.28 -15.31
N SER A 308 -20.82 10.29 -15.83
CA SER A 308 -21.11 10.83 -17.16
C SER A 308 -22.25 11.85 -17.25
N ASN A 309 -23.00 12.09 -16.17
CA ASN A 309 -24.21 12.90 -16.17
C ASN A 309 -24.12 14.10 -15.23
#